data_AF-A0A2A2RJV5-F1
#
_entry.id   AF-A0A2A2RJV5-F1
#
_cell.length_a   1.000
_cell.length_b   1.000
_cell.length_c   1.000
_cell.angle_alpha   90.00
_cell.angle_beta   90.00
_cell.angle_gamma   90.00
#
_symmetry.space_group_name_H-M   'P 1'
#
loop_
_entity.id
_entity.type
_entity.pdbx_description
1 polymer ?
#
loop_
_entity_poly.entity_id
_entity_poly.type
_entity_poly.pdbx_seq_one_letter_code
_entity_poly.pdbx_strand_id
1 'polypeptide(L)'
;MGRAVIAFRLLSLRCGALALCALLGMDQSMRGAEAAAAKGGSGVPEMQLLLEQVRSQRDRMISAHESLARELREAGEEQRKAILERMQEQKREFEAAQSALHKQIREEQRRQRQAVTGKR
;
A
#
# COMPACT_ATOMS: atom_id res chain seq x y z
N MET A 1 -36.43 -0.41 -48.16
CA MET A 1 -35.31 -0.84 -47.28
C MET A 1 -34.23 0.25 -47.26
N GLY A 2 -34.37 1.32 -46.47
CA GLY A 2 -33.46 2.47 -46.65
C GLY A 2 -33.40 3.54 -45.55
N ARG A 3 -33.86 3.27 -44.32
CA ARG A 3 -33.84 4.29 -43.24
C ARG A 3 -33.14 3.86 -41.94
N ALA A 4 -32.79 2.59 -41.79
CA ALA A 4 -32.14 2.08 -40.56
C ALA A 4 -30.60 2.15 -40.58
N VAL A 5 -29.97 2.35 -41.74
CA VAL A 5 -28.49 2.28 -41.85
C VAL A 5 -27.81 3.63 -41.58
N ILE A 6 -28.55 4.74 -41.61
CA ILE A 6 -27.97 6.09 -41.48
C ILE A 6 -27.76 6.48 -40.00
N ALA A 7 -28.61 6.00 -39.09
CA ALA A 7 -28.46 6.31 -37.66
C ALA A 7 -27.22 5.67 -37.01
N PHE A 8 -26.68 4.59 -37.59
CA PHE A 8 -25.53 3.90 -37.02
C PHE A 8 -24.18 4.56 -37.37
N ARG A 9 -24.13 5.43 -38.40
CA ARG A 9 -22.90 6.12 -38.82
C ARG A 9 -22.67 7.50 -38.19
N LEU A 10 -23.66 8.06 -37.50
CA LEU A 10 -23.50 9.33 -36.78
C LEU A 10 -23.09 9.15 -35.31
N LEU A 11 -23.29 7.97 -34.72
CA LEU A 11 -22.88 7.71 -33.33
C LEU A 11 -21.40 7.30 -33.20
N SER A 12 -20.78 6.84 -34.28
CA SER A 12 -19.36 6.44 -34.31
C SER A 12 -18.40 7.61 -34.51
N LEU A 13 -18.88 8.80 -34.90
CA LEU A 13 -18.03 9.98 -35.10
C LEU A 13 -17.81 10.82 -33.83
N ARG A 14 -18.56 10.55 -32.74
CA ARG A 14 -18.36 11.24 -31.44
C ARG A 14 -17.46 10.51 -30.45
N CYS A 15 -17.18 9.23 -30.65
CA CYS A 15 -16.20 8.50 -29.84
C CYS A 15 -14.75 8.67 -30.33
N GLY A 16 -14.55 9.07 -31.59
CA GLY A 16 -13.20 9.24 -32.17
C GLY A 16 -12.44 10.48 -31.67
N ALA A 17 -13.12 11.55 -31.25
CA ALA A 17 -12.46 12.78 -30.81
C ALA A 17 -11.91 12.72 -29.37
N LEU A 18 -12.43 11.82 -28.52
CA LEU A 18 -11.90 11.62 -27.16
C LEU A 18 -10.66 10.70 -27.13
N ALA A 19 -10.45 9.89 -28.15
CA ALA A 19 -9.28 9.01 -28.25
C ALA A 19 -8.00 9.75 -28.68
N LEU A 20 -8.12 10.87 -29.41
CA LEU A 20 -6.95 11.61 -29.90
C LEU A 20 -6.36 12.57 -28.85
N CYS A 21 -7.13 13.03 -27.87
CA CYS A 21 -6.61 13.82 -26.76
C CYS A 21 -5.78 12.99 -25.76
N ALA A 22 -5.95 11.67 -25.74
CA ALA A 22 -5.17 10.79 -24.87
C ALA A 22 -3.74 10.53 -25.38
N LEU A 23 -3.48 10.69 -26.68
CA LEU A 23 -2.17 10.42 -27.28
C LEU A 23 -1.22 11.62 -27.32
N LEU A 24 -1.72 12.85 -27.15
CA LEU A 24 -0.88 14.07 -27.11
C LEU A 24 -0.65 14.62 -25.70
N GLY A 25 -1.26 14.02 -24.67
CA GLY A 25 -1.20 14.52 -23.29
C GLY A 25 -0.11 13.92 -22.39
N MET A 26 0.59 12.86 -22.83
CA MET A 26 1.53 12.13 -21.95
C MET A 26 2.98 12.63 -21.97
N ASP A 27 3.35 13.59 -22.83
CA ASP A 27 4.76 14.00 -22.98
C ASP A 27 5.17 15.21 -22.11
N GLN A 28 4.22 15.93 -21.49
CA GLN A 28 4.53 17.16 -20.73
C GLN A 28 4.56 17.04 -19.20
N SER A 29 4.36 15.85 -18.61
CA SER A 29 4.39 15.70 -17.15
C SER A 29 5.69 15.16 -16.56
N MET A 30 6.62 14.64 -17.35
CA MET A 30 7.86 14.04 -16.81
C MET A 30 9.01 15.04 -16.60
N ARG A 31 8.97 16.23 -17.19
CA ARG A 31 10.11 17.19 -17.10
C ARG A 31 9.99 18.23 -15.99
N GLY A 32 8.82 18.36 -15.34
CA GLY A 32 8.59 19.28 -14.22
C GLY A 32 8.69 18.65 -12.83
N ALA A 33 8.67 17.31 -12.74
CA ALA A 33 8.63 16.61 -11.45
C ALA A 33 10.01 16.41 -10.79
N GLU A 34 11.10 16.41 -11.56
CA GLU A 34 12.44 16.21 -10.99
C GLU A 34 13.03 17.47 -10.33
N ALA A 35 12.56 18.67 -10.66
CA ALA A 35 13.10 19.91 -10.09
C ALA A 35 12.50 20.28 -8.72
N ALA A 36 11.40 19.65 -8.30
CA ALA A 36 10.73 19.94 -7.03
C ALA A 36 11.02 18.92 -5.91
N ALA A 37 11.58 17.76 -6.23
CA ALA A 37 11.85 16.70 -5.25
C ALA A 37 13.12 16.94 -4.40
N ALA A 38 13.97 17.89 -4.78
CA ALA A 38 15.29 18.08 -4.15
C ALA A 38 15.32 19.15 -3.04
N LYS A 39 14.18 19.73 -2.62
CA LYS A 39 14.18 20.74 -1.54
C LYS A 39 13.19 20.44 -0.43
N GLY A 40 13.69 19.73 0.58
CA GLY A 40 13.42 20.05 1.97
C GLY A 40 12.38 19.16 2.67
N GLY A 41 12.88 18.12 3.33
CA GLY A 41 12.15 17.43 4.40
C GLY A 41 12.95 16.27 4.96
N SER A 42 13.59 16.47 6.12
CA SER A 42 14.31 15.42 6.85
C SER A 42 13.42 14.27 7.36
N GLY A 43 12.10 14.28 7.09
CA GLY A 43 11.14 13.25 7.55
C GLY A 43 10.74 12.19 6.50
N VAL A 44 11.06 12.39 5.21
CA VAL A 44 10.80 11.37 4.16
C VAL A 44 11.55 10.04 4.41
N PRO A 45 12.84 10.03 4.81
CA PRO A 45 13.53 8.76 5.09
C PRO A 45 12.97 8.03 6.33
N GLU A 46 12.52 8.76 7.36
CA GLU A 46 11.98 8.15 8.59
C GLU A 46 10.66 7.41 8.32
N MET A 47 9.79 7.97 7.47
CA MET A 47 8.57 7.27 7.02
C MET A 47 8.87 5.98 6.26
N GLN A 48 9.86 5.99 5.36
CA GLN A 48 10.22 4.81 4.58
C GLN A 48 10.72 3.68 5.49
N LEU A 49 11.53 4.01 6.50
CA LEU A 49 12.00 3.05 7.50
C LEU A 49 10.84 2.43 8.28
N LEU A 50 9.86 3.21 8.74
CA LEU A 50 8.69 2.68 9.44
C LEU A 50 7.85 1.73 8.57
N LEU A 51 7.70 2.03 7.28
CA LEU A 51 6.98 1.17 6.33
C LEU A 51 7.74 -0.13 6.06
N GLU A 52 9.07 -0.07 5.93
CA GLU A 52 9.92 -1.25 5.80
C GLU A 52 9.87 -2.12 7.07
N GLN A 53 9.83 -1.47 8.24
CA GLN A 53 9.67 -2.17 9.52
C GLN A 53 8.34 -2.93 9.58
N VAL A 54 7.23 -2.33 9.13
CA VAL A 54 5.94 -3.03 9.02
C VAL A 54 6.01 -4.23 8.08
N ARG A 55 6.65 -4.09 6.91
CA ARG A 55 6.81 -5.21 5.96
C ARG A 55 7.64 -6.34 6.57
N SER A 56 8.80 -6.02 7.14
CA SER A 56 9.68 -7.00 7.77
C SER A 56 9.01 -7.71 8.95
N GLN A 57 8.23 -6.98 9.75
CA GLN A 57 7.49 -7.55 10.88
C GLN A 57 6.41 -8.52 10.41
N ARG A 58 5.66 -8.16 9.36
CA ARG A 58 4.65 -9.03 8.75
C ARG A 58 5.28 -10.31 8.23
N ASP A 59 6.38 -10.22 7.49
CA ASP A 59 7.00 -11.38 6.85
C ASP A 59 7.62 -12.34 7.89
N ARG A 60 8.19 -11.81 8.97
CA ARG A 60 8.63 -12.61 10.14
C ARG A 60 7.47 -13.33 10.82
N MET A 61 6.31 -12.66 10.96
CA MET A 61 5.14 -13.28 11.56
C MET A 61 4.55 -14.38 10.67
N ILE A 62 4.49 -14.16 9.35
CA ILE A 62 4.02 -15.19 8.41
C ILE A 62 4.90 -16.44 8.50
N SER A 63 6.22 -16.27 8.47
CA SER A 63 7.16 -17.40 8.57
C SER A 63 7.08 -18.13 9.92
N ALA A 64 6.96 -17.40 11.03
CA ALA A 64 6.78 -18.00 12.35
C ALA A 64 5.44 -18.75 12.49
N HIS A 65 4.35 -18.20 11.92
CA HIS A 65 3.05 -18.87 11.91
C HIS A 65 3.08 -20.11 11.01
N GLU A 66 3.78 -20.07 9.88
CA GLU A 66 3.96 -21.23 9.00
C GLU A 66 4.77 -22.34 9.69
N SER A 67 5.79 -22.01 10.48
CA SER A 67 6.54 -23.03 11.23
C SER A 67 5.67 -23.68 12.32
N LEU A 68 4.94 -22.89 13.11
CA LEU A 68 4.02 -23.41 14.13
C LEU A 68 2.88 -24.23 13.50
N ALA A 69 2.39 -23.84 12.32
CA ALA A 69 1.39 -24.60 11.58
C ALA A 69 1.92 -25.95 11.09
N ARG A 70 3.22 -26.06 10.74
CA ARG A 70 3.86 -27.33 10.42
C ARG A 70 4.02 -28.20 11.67
N GLU A 71 4.50 -27.63 12.77
CA GLU A 71 4.60 -28.32 14.07
C GLU A 71 3.23 -28.86 14.52
N LEU A 72 2.14 -28.10 14.34
CA LEU A 72 0.78 -28.54 14.65
C LEU A 72 0.32 -29.77 13.86
N ARG A 73 0.79 -29.92 12.61
CA ARG A 73 0.45 -31.07 11.77
C ARG A 73 1.16 -32.34 12.27
N GLU A 74 2.39 -32.19 12.75
CA GLU A 74 3.26 -33.28 13.20
C GLU A 74 3.07 -33.61 14.69
N ALA A 75 2.50 -32.70 15.47
CA ALA A 75 2.31 -32.81 16.92
C ALA A 75 1.18 -33.76 17.34
N GLY A 76 1.41 -34.52 18.41
CA GLY A 76 0.41 -35.31 19.12
C GLY A 76 -0.57 -34.44 19.93
N GLU A 77 -1.70 -35.01 20.36
CA GLU A 77 -2.84 -34.25 20.93
C GLU A 77 -2.47 -33.32 22.10
N GLU A 78 -1.59 -33.74 23.01
CA GLU A 78 -1.16 -32.89 24.13
C GLU A 78 -0.28 -31.71 23.69
N GLN A 79 0.56 -31.93 22.68
CA GLN A 79 1.46 -30.89 22.14
C GLN A 79 0.68 -29.86 21.32
N ARG A 80 -0.44 -30.25 20.69
CA ARG A 80 -1.30 -29.34 19.93
C ARG A 80 -1.85 -28.21 20.78
N LYS A 81 -2.24 -28.47 22.04
CA LYS A 81 -2.73 -27.43 22.95
C LYS A 81 -1.65 -26.39 23.24
N ALA A 82 -0.44 -26.83 23.57
CA ALA A 82 0.69 -25.94 23.82
C ALA A 82 1.07 -25.11 22.58
N ILE A 83 1.02 -25.71 21.38
CA ILE A 83 1.30 -24.97 20.13
C ILE A 83 0.21 -23.94 19.84
N LEU A 84 -1.07 -24.28 20.07
CA LEU A 84 -2.18 -23.33 19.89
C LEU A 84 -2.10 -22.15 20.86
N GLU A 85 -1.72 -22.38 22.12
CA GLU A 85 -1.49 -21.30 23.08
C GLU A 85 -0.36 -20.38 22.61
N ARG A 86 0.77 -20.93 22.16
CA ARG A 86 1.88 -20.14 21.59
C ARG A 86 1.46 -19.33 20.38
N MET A 87 0.63 -19.88 19.49
CA MET A 87 0.09 -19.14 18.34
C MET A 87 -0.81 -17.98 18.77
N GLN A 88 -1.64 -18.18 19.79
CA GLN A 88 -2.49 -17.11 20.32
C GLN A 88 -1.66 -16.01 20.99
N GLU A 89 -0.62 -16.37 21.73
CA GLU A 89 0.28 -15.43 22.37
C GLU A 89 1.05 -14.60 21.34
N GLN A 90 1.64 -15.25 20.32
CA GLN A 90 2.27 -14.56 19.18
C GLN A 90 1.32 -13.61 18.48
N LYS A 91 0.05 -14.00 18.31
CA LYS A 91 -0.97 -13.12 17.69
C LYS A 91 -1.21 -11.88 18.54
N ARG A 92 -1.31 -12.01 19.86
CA ARG A 92 -1.51 -10.87 20.78
C ARG A 92 -0.31 -9.92 20.77
N GLU A 93 0.89 -10.47 20.85
CA GLU A 93 2.13 -9.68 20.77
C GLU A 93 2.24 -8.94 19.45
N PHE A 94 1.88 -9.59 18.35
CA PHE A 94 1.86 -8.97 17.03
C PHE A 94 0.84 -7.84 16.94
N GLU A 95 -0.39 -8.04 17.41
CA GLU A 95 -1.42 -6.99 17.43
C GLU A 95 -0.98 -5.77 18.25
N ALA A 96 -0.34 -5.99 19.40
CA ALA A 96 0.21 -4.92 20.23
C ALA A 96 1.34 -4.15 19.50
N ALA A 97 2.29 -4.88 18.92
CA ALA A 97 3.41 -4.29 18.19
C ALA A 97 2.96 -3.57 16.90
N GLN A 98 1.99 -4.12 16.17
CA GLN A 98 1.39 -3.48 14.99
C GLN A 98 0.65 -2.20 15.37
N SER A 99 -0.10 -2.22 16.48
CA SER A 99 -0.77 -1.03 17.00
C SER A 99 0.22 0.08 17.35
N ALA A 100 1.35 -0.26 17.96
CA ALA A 100 2.43 0.68 18.26
C ALA A 100 3.06 1.28 16.99
N LEU A 101 3.42 0.44 16.00
CA LEU A 101 3.96 0.90 14.73
C LEU A 101 2.99 1.79 13.94
N HIS A 102 1.70 1.45 13.93
CA HIS A 102 0.68 2.28 13.29
C HIS A 102 0.52 3.64 13.99
N LYS A 103 0.70 3.72 15.31
CA LYS A 103 0.73 5.02 16.02
C LYS A 103 1.91 5.87 15.56
N GLN A 104 3.12 5.28 15.50
CA GLN A 104 4.32 5.95 15.02
C GLN A 104 4.18 6.47 13.59
N ILE A 105 3.60 5.66 12.69
CA ILE A 105 3.34 6.08 11.30
C ILE A 105 2.38 7.28 11.27
N ARG A 106 1.28 7.24 12.04
CA ARG A 106 0.32 8.36 12.08
C ARG A 106 0.94 9.64 12.64
N GLU A 107 1.78 9.52 13.66
CA GLU A 107 2.51 10.64 14.24
C GLU A 107 3.50 11.23 13.25
N GLU A 108 4.27 10.40 12.55
CA GLU A 108 5.19 10.87 11.52
C GLU A 108 4.45 11.54 10.35
N GLN A 109 3.35 10.94 9.88
CA GLN A 109 2.49 11.59 8.88
C GLN A 109 1.94 12.94 9.37
N ARG A 110 1.60 13.07 10.66
CA ARG A 110 1.16 14.33 11.25
C ARG A 110 2.29 15.36 11.29
N ARG A 111 3.50 14.96 11.69
CA ARG A 111 4.70 15.80 11.70
C ARG A 111 5.00 16.34 10.29
N GLN A 112 4.95 15.47 9.28
CA GLN A 112 5.15 15.87 7.88
C GLN A 112 4.12 16.92 7.42
N ARG A 113 2.83 16.71 7.73
CA ARG A 113 1.78 17.70 7.37
C ARG A 113 2.01 19.05 8.04
N GLN A 114 2.38 19.06 9.33
CA GLN A 114 2.66 20.29 10.08
C GLN A 114 3.92 21.02 9.57
N ALA A 115 4.97 20.28 9.20
CA ALA A 115 6.19 20.85 8.63
C ALA A 115 5.95 21.54 7.28
N VAL A 116 4.98 21.05 6.49
CA VAL A 116 4.60 21.65 5.21
C VAL A 116 3.72 22.91 5.41
N THR A 117 2.82 22.92 6.39
CA THR A 117 1.93 24.07 6.63
C THR A 117 2.56 25.21 7.43
N GLY A 118 3.56 24.94 8.28
CA GLY A 118 4.25 25.96 9.10
C GLY A 118 5.32 26.79 8.36
N LYS A 119 5.53 26.56 7.06
CA LYS A 119 6.50 27.28 6.22
C LYS A 119 5.88 28.41 5.37
N ARG A 120 4.63 28.81 5.65
CA ARG A 120 3.96 29.94 5.00
C ARG A 120 3.97 31.17 5.88
#